data_AF-A0A7W0SLA4-F1
#
_entry.id   AF-A0A7W0SLA4-F1
#
_cell.length_a   1.000
_cell.length_b   1.000
_cell.length_c   1.000
_cell.angle_alpha   90.00
_cell.angle_beta   90.00
_cell.angle_gamma   90.00
#
_symmetry.space_group_name_H-M   'P 1'
#
loop_
_entity.id
_entity.type
_entity.pdbx_description
1 polymer ?
#
loop_
_entity_poly.entity_id
_entity_poly.type
_entity_poly.pdbx_seq_one_letter_code
_entity_poly.pdbx_strand_id
1 'polypeptide(L)' 'MKKTSLYLQPELDRALSRAASAAGMTKAELIRRTLLQAVAEPQRPRIAAIGVGEGPGDVASAVDEHLAETLFGQR' A
#
# COMPACT_ATOMS: atom_id res chain seq x y z
N MET A 1 18.27 -19.65 -6.61
CA MET A 1 18.60 -18.71 -5.51
C MET A 1 20.11 -18.61 -5.37
N LYS A 2 20.64 -17.41 -5.07
CA LYS A 2 22.06 -17.23 -4.72
C LYS A 2 22.21 -17.27 -3.20
N LYS A 3 23.19 -18.02 -2.67
CA LYS A 3 23.49 -18.01 -1.24
C LYS A 3 24.25 -16.72 -0.91
N THR A 4 23.76 -15.99 0.08
CA THR A 4 24.37 -14.76 0.58
C THR A 4 24.56 -14.88 2.09
N SER A 5 25.75 -14.55 2.58
CA SER A 5 26.06 -14.52 4.01
C SER A 5 26.13 -13.05 4.47
N LEU A 6 25.48 -12.74 5.59
CA LEU A 6 25.38 -11.41 6.17
C LEU A 6 25.79 -11.51 7.64
N TYR A 7 26.54 -10.54 8.16
CA TYR A 7 26.72 -10.42 9.60
C TYR A 7 25.57 -9.59 10.18
N LEU A 8 24.95 -10.09 11.24
CA LEU A 8 23.87 -9.41 11.95
C LEU A 8 24.28 -9.20 13.40
N GLN A 9 23.83 -8.08 13.99
CA GLN A 9 23.93 -7.91 15.43
C GLN A 9 23.12 -9.01 16.14
N PRO A 10 23.63 -9.59 17.25
CA PRO A 10 22.94 -10.67 17.96
C PRO A 10 21.50 -10.32 18.36
N GLU A 11 21.25 -9.06 18.70
CA GLU A 11 19.94 -8.54 19.09
C GLU A 11 18.96 -8.58 17.92
N LEU A 12 19.44 -8.26 16.71
CA LEU A 12 18.66 -8.30 15.48
C LEU A 12 18.29 -9.73 15.10
N ASP A 13 19.22 -10.69 15.21
CA ASP A 13 18.91 -12.10 14.93
C ASP A 13 17.83 -12.65 15.88
N ARG A 14 17.88 -12.28 17.16
CA ARG A 14 16.84 -12.64 18.15
C ARG A 14 15.50 -12.00 17.78
N ALA A 15 15.49 -10.72 17.39
CA ALA A 15 14.28 -10.03 16.96
C ALA A 15 13.66 -10.69 15.72
N LEU A 16 14.47 -11.02 14.71
CA LEU A 16 14.04 -11.74 13.51
C LEU A 16 13.47 -13.13 13.84
N SER A 17 14.06 -13.84 14.81
CA SER A 17 13.55 -15.13 15.28
C SER A 17 12.13 -15.01 15.84
N ARG A 18 11.91 -14.02 16.73
CA ARG A 18 10.60 -13.77 17.33
C ARG A 18 9.57 -13.35 16.28
N ALA A 19 9.95 -12.44 15.38
CA ALA A 19 9.08 -11.96 14.31
C ALA A 19 8.68 -13.11 13.36
N ALA A 20 9.62 -13.98 13.01
CA ALA A 20 9.34 -15.12 12.14
C ALA A 20 8.38 -16.12 12.81
N SER A 21 8.58 -16.39 14.10
CA SER A 21 7.70 -17.25 14.89
C SER A 21 6.29 -16.67 15.01
N ALA A 22 6.17 -15.36 15.28
CA ALA A 22 4.87 -14.68 15.35
C ALA A 22 4.13 -14.70 14.00
N ALA A 23 4.87 -14.61 12.90
CA ALA A 23 4.32 -14.66 11.54
C ALA A 23 4.13 -16.09 11.00
N GLY A 24 4.40 -17.14 11.80
CA GLY A 24 4.23 -18.54 11.40
C GLY A 24 5.11 -18.99 10.23
N MET A 25 6.29 -18.36 10.04
CA MET A 25 7.19 -18.65 8.93
C MET A 25 8.64 -18.81 9.37
N THR A 26 9.48 -19.31 8.47
CA THR A 26 10.92 -19.44 8.76
C THR A 26 11.60 -18.07 8.77
N LYS A 27 12.66 -17.93 9.57
CA LYS A 27 13.49 -16.71 9.62
C LYS A 27 14.00 -16.31 8.23
N ALA A 28 14.42 -17.28 7.42
CA ALA A 28 14.90 -17.03 6.07
C ALA A 28 13.80 -16.49 5.14
N GLU A 29 12.57 -16.96 5.27
CA GLU A 29 11.44 -16.45 4.49
C GLU A 29 11.06 -15.03 4.88
N LEU A 30 11.03 -14.74 6.18
CA LEU A 30 10.82 -13.39 6.69
C LEU A 30 11.85 -12.41 6.10
N ILE A 31 13.14 -12.77 6.16
CA ILE A 31 14.23 -11.93 5.64
C ILE A 31 14.05 -11.68 4.13
N ARG A 32 13.75 -12.72 3.34
CA ARG A 32 13.52 -12.57 1.89
C ARG A 32 12.38 -11.61 1.57
N ARG A 33 11.22 -11.78 2.22
CA ARG A 33 10.04 -10.92 1.99
C ARG A 33 10.33 -9.47 2.37
N THR A 34 10.96 -9.27 3.51
CA THR A 34 11.30 -7.93 4.02
C THR A 34 12.27 -7.24 3.07
N LEU A 35 13.31 -7.93 2.60
CA LEU A 35 14.26 -7.37 1.64
C LEU A 35 13.58 -7.07 0.30
N LEU A 36 12.71 -7.94 -0.19
CA LEU A 36 11.95 -7.71 -1.43
C LEU A 36 11.09 -6.46 -1.32
N GLN A 37 10.38 -6.27 -0.19
CA GLN A 37 9.58 -5.08 0.06
C GLN A 37 10.45 -3.83 0.19
N ALA A 38 11.58 -3.92 0.88
CA ALA A 38 12.49 -2.79 1.10
C ALA A 38 13.12 -2.27 -0.21
N VAL A 39 13.33 -3.14 -1.20
CA VAL A 39 13.89 -2.76 -2.51
C VAL A 39 12.82 -2.55 -3.58
N ALA A 40 11.56 -2.88 -3.31
CA ALA A 40 10.48 -2.59 -4.23
C ALA A 40 10.33 -1.07 -4.34
N GLU A 41 10.55 -0.52 -5.53
CA GLU A 41 10.19 0.86 -5.79
C GLU A 41 8.69 1.04 -5.49
N PRO A 42 8.29 2.11 -4.79
CA PRO A 42 6.88 2.41 -4.64
C PRO A 42 6.31 2.56 -6.04
N GLN A 43 5.45 1.61 -6.42
CA GLN A 43 4.76 1.64 -7.69
C GLN A 43 3.94 2.93 -7.65
N ARG A 44 4.39 3.98 -8.34
CA ARG A 44 3.61 5.21 -8.48
C ARG A 44 2.26 4.75 -9.03
N PRO A 45 1.15 4.95 -8.31
CA PRO A 45 -0.14 4.55 -8.83
C PRO A 45 -0.32 5.31 -10.15
N ARG A 46 -0.28 4.58 -11.27
CA ARG A 46 -0.67 5.14 -12.55
C ARG A 46 -2.17 5.36 -12.41
N ILE A 47 -2.61 6.62 -12.39
CA ILE A 47 -4.03 6.95 -12.40
C ILE A 47 -4.60 6.34 -13.68
N ALA A 48 -5.23 5.18 -13.56
CA ALA A 48 -5.89 4.47 -14.66
C ALA A 48 -7.38 4.86 -14.74
N ALA A 49 -7.90 5.55 -13.73
CA ALA A 49 -9.28 5.97 -13.62
C ALA A 49 -9.53 7.35 -14.25
N ILE A 50 -9.16 7.51 -15.52
CA ILE A 50 -9.59 8.67 -16.32
C ILE A 50 -10.91 8.27 -16.99
N GLY A 51 -12.00 9.00 -16.70
CA GLY A 51 -13.31 8.74 -17.32
C GLY A 51 -14.15 7.62 -16.68
N VAL A 52 -13.94 7.31 -15.39
CA VAL A 52 -14.71 6.28 -14.66
C VAL A 52 -16.13 6.70 -14.26
N GLY A 53 -16.51 7.94 -14.55
CA GLY A 53 -17.85 8.47 -14.30
C GLY A 53 -18.47 8.99 -15.58
N GLU A 54 -19.78 8.75 -15.73
CA GLU A 54 -20.61 9.34 -16.77
C GLU A 54 -21.53 10.39 -16.12
N GLY A 55 -21.60 11.58 -16.71
CA GLY A 55 -22.41 12.67 -16.21
C GLY A 55 -22.20 13.94 -17.03
N PRO A 56 -22.97 15.00 -16.77
CA PRO A 56 -22.70 16.32 -17.31
C PRO A 56 -21.24 16.71 -17.01
N GLY A 57 -20.49 17.12 -18.03
CA GLY A 57 -19.09 17.50 -17.87
C GLY A 57 -18.92 18.70 -16.93
N ASP A 58 -17.78 18.75 -16.24
CA ASP A 58 -17.32 19.83 -15.35
C ASP A 58 -18.38 20.45 -14.41
N VAL A 59 -18.94 19.63 -13.52
CA VAL A 59 -19.77 20.09 -12.39
C VAL A 59 -18.96 20.83 -11.31
N ALA A 60 -17.62 20.91 -11.43
CA ALA A 60 -16.78 21.56 -10.42
C ALA A 60 -16.97 23.08 -10.40
N SER A 61 -17.48 23.65 -11.49
CA SER A 61 -17.76 25.08 -11.62
C SER A 61 -19.09 25.52 -10.97
N ALA A 62 -20.01 24.58 -10.71
CA ALA A 62 -21.38 24.86 -10.25
C ALA A 62 -21.83 23.93 -9.10
N VAL A 63 -20.91 23.60 -8.19
CA VAL A 63 -21.13 22.62 -7.11
C VAL A 63 -22.35 22.95 -6.25
N ASP A 64 -22.48 24.20 -5.81
CA ASP A 64 -23.55 24.61 -4.88
C ASP A 64 -24.94 24.51 -5.50
N GLU A 65 -25.07 24.84 -6.79
CA GLU A 65 -26.32 24.76 -7.55
C GLU A 65 -26.80 23.30 -7.65
N HIS A 66 -25.91 22.38 -8.05
CA HIS A 66 -26.24 20.97 -8.17
C HIS A 66 -26.54 20.29 -6.81
N LEU A 67 -25.89 20.73 -5.73
CA LEU A 67 -26.20 20.24 -4.39
C LEU A 67 -27.58 20.70 -3.92
N ALA A 68 -27.98 21.91 -4.26
CA ALA A 68 -29.31 22.44 -3.95
C ALA A 68 -30.43 21.70 -4.72
N GLU A 69 -30.21 21.41 -6.02
CA GLU A 69 -31.15 20.67 -6.86
C GLU A 69 -31.40 19.23 -6.38
N THR A 70 -30.38 18.59 -5.81
CA THR A 70 -30.44 17.18 -5.40
C THR A 70 -30.94 16.96 -3.97
N LEU A 71 -31.26 18.04 -3.23
CA LEU A 71 -31.63 18.00 -1.80
C LEU A 71 -30.59 17.26 -0.94
N PHE A 72 -29.32 17.35 -1.33
CA PHE A 72 -28.23 16.66 -0.66
C PHE A 72 -28.17 17.06 0.83
N GLY A 73 -28.17 16.06 1.73
CA GLY A 73 -28.09 16.28 3.18
C GLY A 73 -29.42 16.50 3.91
N GLN A 74 -30.58 16.39 3.26
CA GLN A 74 -31.89 16.58 3.89
C GLN A 74 -32.51 15.29 4.48
N ARG A 75 -31.72 14.43 5.14
CA ARG A 75 -32.23 13.23 5.83
C ARG A 75 -31.65 13.06 7.22
#